data_AF-A0A8F1ACH1-F1
#
_entry.id   AF-A0A8F1ACH1-F1
#
_cell.length_a   1.000
_cell.length_b   1.000
_cell.length_c   1.000
_cell.angle_alpha   90.00
_cell.angle_beta   90.00
_cell.angle_gamma   90.00
#
_symmetry.space_group_name_H-M   'P 1'
#
loop_
_entity.id
_entity.type
_entity.pdbx_description
1 polymer ?
#
loop_
_entity_poly.entity_id
_entity_poly.type
_entity_poly.pdbx_seq_one_letter_code
_entity_poly.pdbx_strand_id
1 'polypeptide(L)'
;HELHEGKKEDCYLMEYRYDDNATNVKAMKYLIEHYFDNFKVDSIEIIGSGYDSVAYLVNNEYIFKTKFSTNKKKGYAKEKAIYNFLNTNLETNVKIPNIEYSYISDELSILGYKEIKGTFLTPEIYSTMSEEEQNLLKRDIASF
;
A
#
# COMPACT_ATOMS: atom_id res chain seq x y z
N HIS A 1 -3.69 -8.56 -33.80
CA HIS A 1 -4.21 -9.23 -32.60
C HIS A 1 -4.09 -8.22 -31.45
N GLU A 2 -4.69 -7.03 -31.57
CA GLU A 2 -4.31 -5.85 -30.74
C GLU A 2 -5.46 -4.83 -30.53
N LEU A 3 -6.74 -5.26 -30.55
CA LEU A 3 -7.88 -4.32 -30.43
C LEU A 3 -8.81 -4.60 -29.24
N HIS A 4 -8.43 -5.50 -28.32
CA HIS A 4 -9.32 -5.94 -27.23
C HIS A 4 -8.81 -5.71 -25.80
N GLU A 5 -7.56 -5.31 -25.60
CA GLU A 5 -7.02 -5.10 -24.23
C GLU A 5 -7.49 -3.76 -23.63
N GLY A 6 -7.46 -2.67 -24.40
CA GLY A 6 -7.85 -1.34 -23.90
C GLY A 6 -9.31 -1.22 -23.42
N LYS A 7 -10.24 -2.04 -23.95
CA LYS A 7 -11.65 -1.98 -23.51
C LYS A 7 -11.90 -2.61 -22.14
N LYS A 8 -11.01 -3.48 -21.64
CA LYS A 8 -11.18 -4.14 -20.34
C LYS A 8 -10.63 -3.29 -19.19
N GLU A 9 -9.52 -2.59 -19.42
CA GLU A 9 -8.93 -1.68 -18.43
C GLU A 9 -9.91 -0.56 -18.03
N ASP A 10 -10.56 0.05 -19.01
CA ASP A 10 -11.57 1.09 -18.80
C ASP A 10 -12.76 0.60 -17.96
N CYS A 11 -13.19 -0.65 -18.13
CA CYS A 11 -14.33 -1.21 -17.37
C CYS A 11 -14.01 -1.34 -15.87
N TYR A 12 -12.81 -1.77 -15.50
CA TYR A 12 -12.46 -1.96 -14.09
C TYR A 12 -12.12 -0.65 -13.36
N LEU A 13 -11.55 0.33 -14.08
CA LEU A 13 -11.40 1.70 -13.56
C LEU A 13 -12.77 2.36 -13.35
N MET A 14 -13.76 2.07 -14.21
CA MET A 14 -15.14 2.55 -14.11
C MET A 14 -15.98 1.83 -13.04
N GLU A 15 -15.60 0.61 -12.63
CA GLU A 15 -16.31 -0.18 -11.62
C GLU A 15 -15.85 0.10 -10.19
N TYR A 16 -14.77 0.86 -9.99
CA TYR A 16 -14.34 1.26 -8.66
C TYR A 16 -15.39 2.16 -8.00
N ARG A 17 -16.05 1.66 -6.97
CA ARG A 17 -17.09 2.38 -6.22
C ARG A 17 -16.70 2.39 -4.76
N TYR A 18 -16.57 3.59 -4.17
CA TYR A 18 -16.11 3.78 -2.79
C TYR A 18 -16.89 2.94 -1.77
N ASP A 19 -18.17 2.64 -2.03
CA ASP A 19 -19.08 1.94 -1.11
C ASP A 19 -19.26 0.44 -1.37
N ASP A 20 -18.58 -0.17 -2.35
CA ASP A 20 -18.70 -1.61 -2.64
C ASP A 20 -17.36 -2.35 -2.51
N ASN A 21 -17.08 -2.81 -1.28
CA ASN A 21 -15.87 -3.58 -0.96
C ASN A 21 -15.70 -4.84 -1.81
N ALA A 22 -16.78 -5.54 -2.16
CA ALA A 22 -16.67 -6.79 -2.92
C ALA A 22 -16.26 -6.53 -4.37
N THR A 23 -16.76 -5.46 -4.97
CA THR A 23 -16.38 -5.04 -6.33
C THR A 23 -14.96 -4.49 -6.36
N ASN A 24 -14.58 -3.67 -5.37
CA ASN A 24 -13.23 -3.10 -5.28
C ASN A 24 -12.13 -4.17 -5.11
N VAL A 25 -12.38 -5.19 -4.29
CA VAL A 25 -11.45 -6.31 -4.09
C VAL A 25 -11.24 -7.10 -5.40
N LYS A 26 -12.31 -7.36 -6.15
CA LYS A 26 -12.20 -8.05 -7.45
C LYS A 26 -11.45 -7.22 -8.48
N ALA A 27 -11.77 -5.93 -8.58
CA ALA A 27 -11.08 -5.01 -9.49
C ALA A 27 -9.58 -4.91 -9.13
N MET A 28 -9.25 -4.78 -7.85
CA MET A 28 -7.85 -4.70 -7.42
C MET A 28 -7.10 -6.01 -7.65
N LYS A 29 -7.72 -7.18 -7.42
CA LYS A 29 -7.14 -8.47 -7.78
C LYS A 29 -6.76 -8.50 -9.26
N TYR A 30 -7.69 -8.11 -10.15
CA TYR A 30 -7.41 -8.06 -11.59
C TYR A 30 -6.26 -7.13 -11.92
N LEU A 31 -6.26 -5.90 -11.39
CA LEU A 31 -5.20 -4.91 -11.67
C LEU A 31 -3.82 -5.36 -11.18
N ILE A 32 -3.73 -6.04 -10.03
CA ILE A 32 -2.46 -6.60 -9.53
C ILE A 32 -1.94 -7.68 -10.48
N GLU A 33 -2.77 -8.66 -10.83
CA GLU A 33 -2.36 -9.77 -11.72
C GLU A 33 -2.09 -9.29 -13.15
N HIS A 34 -2.73 -8.20 -13.58
CA HIS A 34 -2.55 -7.59 -14.90
C HIS A 34 -1.26 -6.76 -15.00
N TYR A 35 -0.94 -5.93 -14.00
CA TYR A 35 0.26 -5.08 -14.05
C TYR A 35 1.52 -5.78 -13.54
N PHE A 36 1.39 -6.91 -12.86
CA PHE A 36 2.51 -7.66 -12.31
C PHE A 36 2.42 -9.13 -12.75
N ASP A 37 2.88 -9.42 -13.99
CA ASP A 37 2.70 -10.70 -14.72
C ASP A 37 2.91 -11.99 -13.91
N ASN A 38 3.83 -11.98 -12.94
CA ASN A 38 4.20 -13.14 -12.13
C ASN A 38 3.62 -13.11 -10.70
N PHE A 39 2.77 -12.16 -10.38
CA PHE A 39 2.10 -12.07 -9.10
C PHE A 39 0.74 -12.78 -9.17
N LYS A 40 0.50 -13.74 -8.28
CA LYS A 40 -0.79 -14.42 -8.15
C LYS A 40 -1.48 -14.02 -6.85
N VAL A 41 -2.74 -13.66 -6.94
CA VAL A 41 -3.54 -13.20 -5.80
C VAL A 41 -4.43 -14.35 -5.33
N ASP A 42 -4.00 -15.05 -4.29
CA ASP A 42 -4.74 -16.13 -3.65
C ASP A 42 -5.75 -15.60 -2.64
N SER A 43 -5.35 -14.59 -1.85
CA SER A 43 -6.23 -13.85 -0.94
C SER A 43 -6.02 -12.35 -1.07
N ILE A 44 -7.09 -11.59 -0.87
CA ILE A 44 -7.05 -10.13 -0.86
C ILE A 44 -8.16 -9.58 0.03
N GLU A 45 -7.81 -8.65 0.89
CA GLU A 45 -8.76 -7.94 1.75
C GLU A 45 -8.38 -6.47 1.91
N ILE A 46 -9.36 -5.62 2.19
CA ILE A 46 -9.13 -4.20 2.47
C ILE A 46 -8.76 -4.06 3.95
N ILE A 47 -7.61 -3.45 4.22
CA ILE A 47 -7.12 -3.21 5.59
C ILE A 47 -7.17 -1.75 6.01
N GLY A 48 -7.40 -0.84 5.07
CA GLY A 48 -7.54 0.58 5.37
C GLY A 48 -7.87 1.41 4.14
N SER A 49 -8.60 2.49 4.38
CA SER A 49 -8.95 3.49 3.36
C SER A 49 -8.66 4.88 3.91
N GLY A 50 -7.83 5.62 3.19
CA GLY A 50 -7.72 7.08 3.33
C GLY A 50 -8.66 7.80 2.36
N TYR A 51 -8.62 9.13 2.39
CA TYR A 51 -9.49 9.97 1.56
C TYR A 51 -9.33 9.70 0.05
N ASP A 52 -8.08 9.49 -0.41
CA ASP A 52 -7.77 9.29 -1.83
C ASP A 52 -7.17 7.90 -2.15
N SER A 53 -7.02 7.02 -1.15
CA SER A 53 -6.24 5.79 -1.33
C SER A 53 -6.78 4.63 -0.51
N VAL A 54 -6.66 3.42 -1.04
CA VAL A 54 -7.05 2.19 -0.35
C VAL A 54 -5.85 1.26 -0.25
N ALA A 55 -5.71 0.60 0.89
CA ALA A 55 -4.68 -0.37 1.18
C ALA A 55 -5.30 -1.76 1.30
N TYR A 56 -4.69 -2.71 0.61
CA TYR A 56 -5.09 -4.10 0.54
C TYR A 56 -3.99 -4.98 1.14
N LEU A 57 -4.38 -5.92 1.98
CA LEU A 57 -3.52 -7.04 2.37
C LEU A 57 -3.74 -8.17 1.37
N VAL A 58 -2.67 -8.65 0.76
CA VAL A 58 -2.67 -9.63 -0.31
C VAL A 58 -1.81 -10.83 0.11
N ASN A 59 -2.38 -12.02 -0.01
CA ASN A 59 -1.76 -13.29 0.38
C ASN A 59 -1.24 -13.33 1.83
N ASN A 60 -1.79 -12.49 2.72
CA ASN A 60 -1.31 -12.27 4.10
C ASN A 60 0.18 -11.91 4.23
N GLU A 61 0.80 -11.45 3.14
CA GLU A 61 2.23 -11.17 3.04
C GLU A 61 2.52 -9.77 2.50
N TYR A 62 1.72 -9.29 1.55
CA TYR A 62 1.98 -8.06 0.82
C TYR A 62 0.92 -7.00 1.09
N ILE A 63 1.36 -5.76 1.17
CA ILE A 63 0.51 -4.57 1.19
C ILE A 63 0.53 -3.97 -0.20
N PHE A 64 -0.65 -3.84 -0.81
CA PHE A 64 -0.84 -3.09 -2.04
C PHE A 64 -1.63 -1.83 -1.73
N LYS A 65 -1.01 -0.68 -1.95
CA LYS A 65 -1.60 0.63 -1.75
C LYS A 65 -1.91 1.23 -3.12
N THR A 66 -3.17 1.56 -3.35
CA THR A 66 -3.65 2.16 -4.60
C THR A 66 -4.16 3.57 -4.38
N LYS A 67 -3.91 4.43 -5.36
CA LYS A 67 -4.52 5.76 -5.48
C LYS A 67 -5.24 5.87 -6.80
N PHE A 68 -6.54 6.13 -6.74
CA PHE A 68 -7.34 6.57 -7.88
C PHE A 68 -7.44 8.09 -7.76
N SER A 69 -6.74 8.84 -8.61
CA SER A 69 -6.64 10.28 -8.46
C SER A 69 -7.10 10.99 -9.72
N THR A 70 -8.11 11.85 -9.60
CA THR A 70 -8.39 12.91 -10.58
C THR A 70 -7.38 14.07 -10.49
N ASN A 71 -6.58 14.11 -9.42
CA ASN A 71 -5.57 15.12 -9.17
C ASN A 71 -4.19 14.64 -9.66
N LYS A 72 -3.73 15.18 -10.80
CA LYS A 72 -2.50 14.84 -11.55
C LYS A 72 -1.16 15.04 -10.82
N LYS A 73 -1.15 15.24 -9.50
CA LYS A 73 0.08 15.46 -8.75
C LYS A 73 0.73 14.11 -8.45
N LYS A 74 1.98 13.94 -8.92
CA LYS A 74 2.89 12.77 -8.82
C LYS A 74 3.13 12.22 -7.40
N GLY A 75 2.08 11.79 -6.70
CA GLY A 75 2.14 11.39 -5.30
C GLY A 75 3.04 10.18 -5.09
N TYR A 76 2.72 9.06 -5.73
CA TYR A 76 3.41 7.79 -5.47
C TYR A 76 4.79 7.69 -6.12
N ALA A 77 5.08 8.47 -7.17
CA ALA A 77 6.44 8.55 -7.71
C ALA A 77 7.42 9.15 -6.70
N LYS A 78 7.01 10.22 -6.00
CA LYS A 78 7.82 10.82 -4.93
C LYS A 78 7.91 9.89 -3.72
N GLU A 79 6.80 9.28 -3.33
CA GLU A 79 6.75 8.33 -2.21
C GLU A 79 7.70 7.15 -2.43
N LYS A 80 7.67 6.52 -3.62
CA LYS A 80 8.62 5.46 -4.01
C LYS A 80 10.07 5.95 -3.94
N ALA A 81 10.36 7.14 -4.46
CA ALA A 81 11.72 7.68 -4.44
C ALA A 81 12.24 7.91 -3.00
N ILE A 82 11.37 8.36 -2.09
CA ILE A 82 11.71 8.52 -0.67
C ILE A 82 11.99 7.15 -0.04
N TYR A 83 11.13 6.16 -0.23
CA TYR A 83 11.37 4.82 0.30
C TYR A 83 12.68 4.22 -0.21
N ASN A 84 12.97 4.34 -1.51
CA ASN A 84 14.23 3.86 -2.07
C ASN A 84 15.44 4.57 -1.45
N PHE A 85 15.36 5.89 -1.28
CA PHE A 85 16.43 6.66 -0.63
C PHE A 85 16.64 6.22 0.82
N LEU A 86 15.58 6.11 1.61
CA LEU A 86 15.67 5.72 3.02
C LEU A 86 16.19 4.30 3.19
N ASN A 87 15.67 3.32 2.43
CA ASN A 87 16.15 1.93 2.51
C ASN A 87 17.63 1.78 2.09
N THR A 88 18.17 2.72 1.31
CA THR A 88 19.58 2.70 0.88
C THR A 88 20.51 3.36 1.89
N ASN A 89 20.06 4.44 2.56
CA ASN A 89 20.94 5.33 3.32
C ASN A 89 20.71 5.30 4.82
N LEU A 90 19.57 4.78 5.29
CA LEU A 90 19.19 4.81 6.69
C LEU A 90 19.62 3.51 7.38
N GLU A 91 20.53 3.62 8.34
CA GLU A 91 21.01 2.51 9.16
C GLU A 91 20.15 2.41 10.43
N THR A 92 19.11 1.59 10.39
CA THR A 92 18.23 1.35 11.55
C THR A 92 17.68 -0.07 11.54
N ASN A 93 17.19 -0.51 12.71
CA ASN A 93 16.40 -1.74 12.84
C ASN A 93 14.89 -1.48 12.65
N VAL A 94 14.45 -0.22 12.66
CA VAL A 94 13.05 0.16 12.39
C VAL A 94 12.73 -0.11 10.91
N LYS A 95 11.80 -1.04 10.68
CA LYS A 95 11.39 -1.39 9.32
C LYS A 95 10.54 -0.27 8.71
N ILE A 96 10.82 0.06 7.45
CA ILE A 96 10.02 0.93 6.61
C ILE A 96 9.59 0.16 5.35
N PRO A 97 8.53 0.59 4.64
CA PRO A 97 8.15 -0.03 3.38
C PRO A 97 9.32 -0.10 2.40
N ASN A 98 9.56 -1.29 1.85
CA ASN A 98 10.52 -1.51 0.77
C ASN A 98 9.74 -1.92 -0.49
N ILE A 99 9.71 -1.04 -1.48
CA ILE A 99 8.83 -1.17 -2.64
C ILE A 99 9.36 -2.25 -3.59
N GLU A 100 8.64 -3.37 -3.69
CA GLU A 100 8.95 -4.47 -4.61
C GLU A 100 8.16 -4.35 -5.92
N TYR A 101 6.91 -3.88 -5.84
CA TYR A 101 6.02 -3.71 -6.99
C TYR A 101 5.59 -2.26 -7.13
N SER A 102 5.59 -1.74 -8.35
CA SER A 102 5.08 -0.39 -8.59
C SER A 102 4.52 -0.24 -9.99
N TYR A 103 3.34 0.32 -10.09
CA TYR A 103 2.75 0.82 -11.32
C TYR A 103 2.34 2.26 -11.08
N ILE A 104 2.76 3.20 -11.93
CA ILE A 104 2.50 4.62 -11.73
C ILE A 104 2.11 5.22 -13.08
N SER A 105 0.84 5.58 -13.21
CA SER A 105 0.30 6.37 -14.31
C SER A 105 -0.42 7.62 -13.76
N ASP A 106 -0.90 8.47 -14.67
CA ASP A 106 -1.64 9.68 -14.30
C ASP A 106 -3.01 9.37 -13.66
N GLU A 107 -3.59 8.22 -13.98
CA GLU A 107 -4.95 7.83 -13.56
C GLU A 107 -4.94 6.83 -12.38
N LEU A 108 -3.92 5.98 -12.34
CA LEU A 108 -3.79 4.91 -11.35
C LEU A 108 -2.34 4.79 -10.88
N SER A 109 -2.16 4.73 -9.58
CA SER A 109 -0.86 4.42 -8.99
C SER A 109 -1.00 3.32 -7.95
N ILE A 110 -0.15 2.30 -8.05
CA ILE A 110 -0.10 1.13 -7.16
C ILE A 110 1.34 0.98 -6.65
N LEU A 111 1.49 0.83 -5.34
CA LEU A 111 2.75 0.45 -4.68
C LEU A 111 2.51 -0.85 -3.90
N GLY A 112 3.39 -1.83 -4.09
CA GLY A 112 3.36 -3.12 -3.41
C GLY A 112 4.65 -3.38 -2.64
N TYR A 113 4.53 -3.78 -1.37
CA TYR A 113 5.65 -4.10 -0.49
C TYR A 113 5.24 -5.14 0.56
N LYS A 114 6.20 -5.87 1.13
CA LYS A 114 5.89 -6.83 2.20
C LYS A 114 5.34 -6.13 3.44
N GLU A 115 4.32 -6.72 4.05
CA GLU A 115 3.71 -6.22 5.27
C GLU A 115 4.75 -6.15 6.40
N ILE A 116 4.79 -4.99 7.05
CA ILE A 116 5.53 -4.82 8.30
C ILE A 116 4.63 -5.33 9.42
N LYS A 117 4.88 -6.56 9.85
CA LYS A 117 4.13 -7.17 10.95
C LYS A 117 4.34 -6.38 12.25
N GLY A 118 3.25 -6.13 12.96
CA GLY A 118 3.26 -5.42 14.23
C GLY A 118 1.86 -5.11 14.72
N THR A 119 1.77 -4.42 15.85
CA THR A 119 0.52 -3.82 16.34
C THR A 119 0.67 -2.32 16.28
N PHE A 120 -0.30 -1.62 15.67
CA PHE A 120 -0.29 -0.16 15.67
C PHE A 120 -0.35 0.35 17.11
N LEU A 121 0.55 1.27 17.45
CA LEU A 121 0.54 1.93 18.75
C LEU A 121 -0.74 2.75 18.92
N THR A 122 -1.51 2.46 19.98
CA THR A 122 -2.69 3.25 20.37
C THR A 122 -2.49 3.87 21.76
N PRO A 123 -3.26 4.90 22.12
CA PRO A 123 -3.24 5.46 23.48
C PRO A 123 -3.50 4.41 24.55
N GLU A 124 -4.39 3.46 24.29
CA GLU A 124 -4.73 2.37 25.20
C GLU A 124 -3.52 1.45 25.41
N ILE A 125 -2.88 0.98 24.33
CA ILE A 125 -1.67 0.17 24.41
C ILE A 125 -0.59 0.92 25.20
N TYR A 126 -0.33 2.17 24.83
CA TYR A 126 0.68 3.00 25.47
C TYR A 126 0.41 3.16 26.98
N SER A 127 -0.85 3.37 27.37
CA SER A 127 -1.24 3.53 28.78
C SER A 127 -1.05 2.26 29.62
N THR A 128 -1.04 1.08 28.98
CA THR A 128 -0.82 -0.21 29.64
C THR A 128 0.66 -0.61 29.75
N MET A 129 1.55 0.09 29.05
CA MET A 129 3.00 -0.13 29.12
C MET A 129 3.56 0.42 30.44
N SER A 130 4.60 -0.25 30.95
CA SER A 130 5.39 0.26 32.07
C SER A 130 6.11 1.57 31.71
N GLU A 131 6.50 2.35 32.73
CA GLU A 131 7.24 3.60 32.52
C GLU A 131 8.57 3.37 31.77
N GLU A 132 9.25 2.25 32.04
CA GLU A 132 10.48 1.87 31.35
C GLU A 132 10.24 1.62 29.85
N GLU A 133 9.22 0.83 29.50
CA GLU A 133 8.85 0.55 28.11
C GLU A 133 8.43 1.83 27.37
N GLN A 134 7.66 2.70 28.03
CA GLN A 134 7.29 4.01 27.47
C GLN A 134 8.52 4.88 27.18
N ASN A 135 9.49 4.89 28.10
CA ASN A 135 10.71 5.67 27.93
C ASN A 135 11.64 5.10 26.85
N LEU A 136 11.70 3.78 26.69
CA LEU A 136 12.38 3.14 25.57
C LEU A 136 11.71 3.51 24.24
N LEU A 137 10.39 3.39 24.14
CA LEU A 137 9.64 3.76 22.93
C LEU A 137 9.86 5.22 22.52
N LYS A 138 9.88 6.16 23.49
CA LYS A 138 10.20 7.58 23.22
C LYS A 138 11.62 7.74 22.64
N ARG A 139 12.59 7.00 23.17
CA ARG A 139 13.99 7.05 22.69
C ARG A 139 14.11 6.46 21.29
N ASP A 140 13.42 5.37 21.02
CA ASP A 140 13.39 4.73 19.70
C ASP A 140 12.79 5.66 18.64
N ILE A 141 11.67 6.32 18.96
CA ILE A 141 11.04 7.32 18.06
C ILE A 141 11.94 8.53 17.84
N ALA A 142 12.61 9.04 18.88
CA ALA A 142 13.47 10.22 18.76
C ALA A 142 14.79 9.94 18.01
N SER A 143 15.20 8.68 17.97
CA SER A 143 16.43 8.25 17.32
C SER A 143 16.23 7.88 15.84
N PHE A 144 14.97 7.66 15.42
CA PHE A 144 14.57 7.45 14.03
C PHE A 144 14.42 8.78 13.28
#